data_AF-A0A0N4T494-F1
#
_entry.id   AF-A0A0N4T494-F1
#
_cell.length_a   1.000
_cell.length_b   1.000
_cell.length_c   1.000
_cell.angle_alpha   90.00
_cell.angle_beta   90.00
_cell.angle_gamma   90.00
#
_symmetry.space_group_name_H-M   'P 1'
#
loop_
_entity.id
_entity.type
_entity.pdbx_description
1 polymer ?
#
loop_
_entity_poly.entity_id
_entity_poly.type
_entity_poly.pdbx_seq_one_letter_code
_entity_poly.pdbx_strand_id
1 'polypeptide(L)'
;MKPNYQATVLSVLKRFAQHSFKLGLQISENGKLICGDLLFSGHTIFVSTTTFYFNHYSPHSIWPLRWCLILICIGGMICLSISRTHYSVDVLIAYWLSSFFFSLYHSFILLPHHVRIRTRAYRRLLLFWTMYELEVNVPSGRLQNEIEWPLPWPKCLKRCVRNWNRREIETLAGRIAEKLDAHCVKTHL
;
A
#
# COMPACT_ATOMS: atom_id res chain seq x y z
N MET A 1 -14.46 17.05 -31.14
CA MET A 1 -13.61 18.09 -30.52
C MET A 1 -12.37 18.22 -31.38
N LYS A 2 -12.14 19.36 -32.03
CA LYS A 2 -10.86 19.62 -32.72
C LYS A 2 -9.77 19.76 -31.65
N PRO A 3 -8.62 19.07 -31.76
CA PRO A 3 -7.53 19.25 -30.80
C PRO A 3 -7.01 20.69 -30.94
N ASN A 4 -7.14 21.48 -29.87
CA ASN A 4 -6.54 22.80 -29.81
C ASN A 4 -5.05 22.61 -29.50
N TYR A 5 -4.20 22.83 -30.51
CA TYR A 5 -2.75 22.60 -30.46
C TYR A 5 -2.01 23.66 -29.62
N GLN A 6 -2.68 24.73 -29.18
CA GLN A 6 -2.08 25.76 -28.32
C GLN A 6 -2.31 25.44 -26.84
N ALA A 7 -1.67 24.36 -26.36
CA ALA A 7 -1.63 24.07 -24.94
C ALA A 7 -0.63 25.01 -24.25
N THR A 8 -1.08 26.18 -23.81
CA THR A 8 -0.28 27.05 -22.93
C THR A 8 0.01 26.32 -21.62
N VAL A 9 1.22 26.43 -21.07
CA VAL A 9 1.65 25.77 -19.81
C VAL A 9 0.61 25.94 -18.69
N LEU A 10 -0.01 27.11 -18.61
CA LEU A 10 -1.07 27.43 -17.65
C LEU A 10 -2.31 26.53 -17.79
N SER A 11 -2.71 26.21 -19.02
CA SER A 11 -3.86 25.34 -19.29
C SER A 11 -3.57 23.88 -18.93
N VAL A 12 -2.31 23.44 -19.11
CA VAL A 12 -1.85 22.12 -18.70
C VAL A 12 -1.82 22.04 -17.18
N LEU A 13 -1.27 23.05 -16.49
CA LEU A 13 -1.27 23.16 -15.04
C LEU A 13 -2.68 23.19 -14.44
N LYS A 14 -3.60 23.94 -15.05
CA LYS A 14 -5.00 24.00 -14.60
C LYS A 14 -5.69 22.64 -14.74
N ARG A 15 -5.49 21.94 -15.85
CA ARG A 15 -6.02 20.57 -16.05
C ARG A 15 -5.39 19.58 -15.07
N PHE A 16 -4.08 19.65 -14.87
CA PHE A 16 -3.37 18.83 -13.89
C PHE A 16 -3.94 19.04 -12.49
N ALA A 17 -4.05 20.30 -12.04
CA ALA A 17 -4.61 20.63 -10.73
C ALA A 17 -6.05 20.14 -10.56
N GLN A 18 -6.89 20.28 -11.59
CA GLN A 18 -8.26 19.77 -11.59
C GLN A 18 -8.31 18.23 -11.48
N HIS A 19 -7.42 17.52 -12.17
CA HIS A 19 -7.34 16.06 -12.09
C HIS A 19 -6.75 15.57 -10.75
N SER A 20 -5.75 16.26 -10.20
CA SER A 20 -5.20 15.97 -8.86
C SER A 20 -6.25 16.15 -7.77
N PHE A 21 -7.06 17.21 -7.84
CA PHE A 21 -8.13 17.47 -6.88
C PHE A 21 -9.26 16.43 -6.96
N LYS A 22 -9.51 15.87 -8.14
CA LYS A 22 -10.45 14.75 -8.35
C LYS A 22 -9.88 13.38 -7.95
N LEU A 23 -8.73 13.33 -7.26
CA LEU A 23 -8.01 12.09 -6.91
C LEU A 23 -7.77 11.16 -8.12
N GLY A 24 -7.60 11.74 -9.32
CA GLY A 24 -7.39 10.96 -10.54
C GLY A 24 -8.66 10.41 -11.20
N LEU A 25 -9.87 10.77 -10.74
CA LEU A 25 -11.12 10.43 -11.44
C LEU A 25 -11.23 11.23 -12.74
N GLN A 26 -11.07 10.55 -13.88
CA GLN A 26 -11.18 11.12 -15.22
C GLN A 26 -12.65 11.25 -15.67
N ILE A 27 -13.44 12.01 -14.92
CA ILE A 27 -14.82 12.34 -15.29
C ILE A 27 -14.81 13.68 -16.04
N SER A 28 -15.11 13.62 -17.34
CA SER A 28 -15.29 14.80 -18.20
C SER A 28 -16.67 15.41 -18.02
N GLU A 29 -16.77 16.73 -18.20
CA GLU A 29 -18.02 17.52 -18.10
C GLU A 29 -19.11 17.07 -19.11
N ASN A 30 -18.76 16.32 -20.16
CA ASN A 30 -19.71 15.83 -21.16
C ASN A 30 -20.08 14.33 -21.02
N GLY A 31 -19.79 13.69 -19.89
CA GLY A 31 -20.15 12.28 -19.65
C GLY A 31 -19.40 11.24 -20.49
N LYS A 32 -18.50 11.67 -21.39
CA LYS A 32 -17.55 10.78 -22.06
C LYS A 32 -16.30 10.63 -21.21
N LEU A 33 -16.01 9.41 -20.77
CA LEU A 33 -14.71 9.05 -20.21
C LEU A 33 -13.63 9.45 -21.21
N ILE A 34 -12.80 10.42 -20.83
CA ILE A 34 -11.61 10.75 -21.61
C ILE A 34 -10.62 9.65 -21.27
N CYS A 35 -10.67 8.56 -22.04
CA CYS A 35 -9.59 7.59 -22.13
C CYS A 35 -8.41 8.30 -22.78
N GLY A 36 -7.76 9.20 -22.06
CA GLY A 36 -6.44 9.67 -22.43
C GLY A 36 -5.49 8.61 -21.95
N ASP A 37 -5.20 7.63 -22.81
CA ASP A 37 -4.02 6.73 -22.86
C ASP A 37 -3.11 6.69 -21.63
N LEU A 38 -3.67 6.54 -20.43
CA LEU A 38 -2.92 6.43 -19.21
C LEU A 38 -2.80 4.94 -18.96
N LEU A 39 -1.74 4.37 -19.52
CA LEU A 39 -1.27 2.98 -19.41
C LEU A 39 -1.22 2.42 -17.97
N PHE A 40 -1.59 3.20 -16.94
CA PHE A 40 -1.40 2.86 -15.55
C PHE A 40 -2.62 3.15 -14.67
N SER A 41 -3.23 2.09 -14.14
CA SER A 41 -4.25 2.21 -13.09
C SER A 41 -3.58 2.50 -11.74
N GLY A 42 -3.47 3.78 -11.38
CA GLY A 42 -3.00 4.21 -10.07
C GLY A 42 -3.85 3.64 -8.92
N HIS A 43 -5.15 3.43 -9.15
CA HIS A 43 -6.06 2.78 -8.21
C HIS A 43 -5.64 1.34 -7.91
N THR A 44 -5.25 0.58 -8.94
CA THR A 44 -4.77 -0.80 -8.75
C THR A 44 -3.46 -0.81 -7.97
N ILE A 45 -2.50 0.09 -8.27
CA ILE A 45 -1.27 0.19 -7.48
C ILE A 45 -1.60 0.44 -6.01
N PHE A 46 -2.45 1.46 -5.75
CA PHE A 46 -2.75 1.88 -4.40
C PHE A 46 -3.40 0.74 -3.59
N VAL A 47 -4.41 0.08 -4.16
CA VAL A 47 -5.09 -1.03 -3.50
C VAL A 47 -4.15 -2.22 -3.30
N SER A 48 -3.44 -2.66 -4.33
CA SER A 48 -2.51 -3.80 -4.22
C SER A 48 -1.38 -3.54 -3.23
N THR A 49 -0.76 -2.36 -3.30
CA THR A 49 0.33 -1.96 -2.40
C THR A 49 -0.16 -1.88 -0.96
N THR A 50 -1.32 -1.26 -0.72
CA THR A 50 -1.93 -1.20 0.62
C THR A 50 -2.19 -2.59 1.17
N THR A 51 -2.72 -3.51 0.36
CA THR A 51 -2.97 -4.89 0.77
C THR A 51 -1.67 -5.63 1.11
N PHE A 52 -0.58 -5.44 0.33
CA PHE A 52 0.71 -6.04 0.64
C PHE A 52 1.30 -5.53 1.95
N TYR A 53 1.34 -4.21 2.16
CA TYR A 53 1.84 -3.62 3.40
C TYR A 53 1.00 -4.06 4.60
N PHE A 54 -0.33 -4.01 4.47
CA PHE A 54 -1.20 -4.43 5.55
C PHE A 54 -0.98 -5.89 5.89
N ASN A 55 -0.89 -6.78 4.90
CA ASN A 55 -0.66 -8.20 5.14
C ASN A 55 0.75 -8.49 5.70
N HIS A 56 1.76 -7.71 5.33
CA HIS A 56 3.11 -7.91 5.86
C HIS A 56 3.27 -7.44 7.31
N TYR A 57 2.76 -6.26 7.65
CA TYR A 57 3.03 -5.60 8.94
C TYR A 57 1.94 -5.80 10.00
N SER A 58 0.75 -6.29 9.64
CA SER A 58 -0.30 -6.56 10.62
C SER A 58 0.07 -7.73 11.57
N PRO A 59 -0.34 -7.67 12.86
CA PRO A 59 -0.20 -8.80 13.77
C PRO A 59 -1.09 -9.97 13.35
N HIS A 60 -0.69 -11.17 13.76
CA HIS A 60 -1.42 -12.41 13.46
C HIS A 60 -2.87 -12.43 14.02
N SER A 61 -3.09 -11.75 15.15
CA SER A 61 -4.41 -11.69 15.81
C SER A 61 -5.51 -11.04 14.94
N ILE A 62 -5.15 -10.21 13.93
CA ILE A 62 -6.11 -9.59 13.02
C ILE A 62 -6.27 -10.32 11.68
N TRP A 63 -6.13 -11.65 11.69
CA TRP A 63 -6.29 -12.52 10.52
C TRP A 63 -7.59 -12.33 9.71
N PRO A 64 -8.80 -12.13 10.28
CA PRO A 64 -10.00 -11.98 9.45
C PRO A 64 -9.95 -10.70 8.62
N LEU A 65 -9.39 -9.62 9.18
CA LEU A 65 -9.24 -8.34 8.48
C LEU A 65 -8.27 -8.46 7.30
N ARG A 66 -7.21 -9.28 7.43
CA ARG A 66 -6.31 -9.60 6.31
C ARG A 66 -7.07 -10.24 5.15
N TRP A 67 -7.90 -11.25 5.43
CA TRP A 67 -8.71 -11.91 4.40
C TRP A 67 -9.72 -10.96 3.76
N CYS A 68 -10.40 -10.14 4.55
CA CYS A 68 -11.30 -9.11 4.02
C CYS A 68 -10.56 -8.18 3.04
N LEU A 69 -9.36 -7.72 3.38
CA LEU A 69 -8.57 -6.84 2.50
C LEU A 69 -8.07 -7.56 1.24
N ILE A 70 -7.70 -8.83 1.32
CA ILE A 70 -7.34 -9.63 0.15
C ILE A 70 -8.55 -9.79 -0.77
N LEU A 71 -9.73 -10.10 -0.22
CA LEU A 71 -10.97 -10.22 -0.99
C LEU A 71 -11.39 -8.90 -1.63
N ILE A 72 -11.28 -7.78 -0.90
CA ILE A 72 -11.53 -6.44 -1.44
C ILE A 72 -10.53 -6.11 -2.56
N CYS A 73 -9.27 -6.48 -2.42
CA CYS A 73 -8.25 -6.27 -3.45
C CYS A 73 -8.57 -7.08 -4.72
N ILE A 74 -8.84 -8.38 -4.59
CA ILE A 74 -9.18 -9.24 -5.72
C ILE A 74 -10.48 -8.80 -6.37
N GLY A 75 -11.52 -8.53 -5.57
CA GLY A 75 -12.80 -8.03 -6.05
C GLY A 75 -12.67 -6.67 -6.75
N GLY A 76 -11.85 -5.77 -6.21
CA GLY A 76 -11.53 -4.48 -6.81
C GLY A 76 -10.82 -4.65 -8.15
N MET A 77 -9.82 -5.53 -8.25
CA MET A 77 -9.13 -5.83 -9.52
C MET A 77 -10.09 -6.41 -10.57
N ILE A 78 -11.01 -7.31 -10.18
CA ILE A 78 -12.01 -7.89 -11.06
C ILE A 78 -13.00 -6.82 -11.52
N CYS A 79 -13.53 -6.01 -10.60
CA CYS A 79 -14.48 -4.94 -10.91
C CYS A 79 -13.87 -3.90 -11.87
N LEU A 80 -12.63 -3.49 -11.62
CA LEU A 80 -11.88 -2.58 -12.50
C LEU A 80 -11.64 -3.20 -13.89
N SER A 81 -11.35 -4.50 -13.96
CA SER A 81 -11.18 -5.22 -15.23
C SER A 81 -12.48 -5.33 -16.02
N ILE A 82 -13.62 -5.55 -15.35
CA ILE A 82 -14.94 -5.68 -15.99
C ILE A 82 -15.46 -4.34 -16.52
N SER A 83 -15.08 -3.23 -15.88
CA SER A 83 -15.53 -1.89 -16.27
C SER A 83 -15.16 -1.50 -17.71
N ARG A 84 -14.32 -2.28 -18.43
CA ARG A 84 -13.86 -2.05 -19.82
C ARG A 84 -13.27 -0.65 -20.09
N THR A 85 -12.94 0.08 -19.02
CA THR A 85 -12.33 1.41 -19.06
C THR A 85 -10.80 1.35 -19.12
N HIS A 86 -10.22 0.19 -18.76
CA HIS A 86 -8.80 -0.12 -18.83
C HIS A 86 -8.61 -1.49 -19.49
N TYR A 87 -7.49 -1.69 -20.19
CA TYR A 87 -7.14 -3.00 -20.70
C TYR A 87 -6.80 -3.90 -19.51
N SER A 88 -7.21 -5.18 -19.53
CA SER A 88 -6.88 -6.14 -18.45
C SER A 88 -5.36 -6.24 -18.19
N VAL A 89 -4.55 -5.92 -19.20
CA VAL A 89 -3.09 -5.82 -19.10
C VAL A 89 -2.64 -4.74 -18.12
N ASP A 90 -3.37 -3.62 -18.00
CA ASP A 90 -3.01 -2.49 -17.12
C ASP A 90 -3.11 -2.91 -15.65
N VAL A 91 -4.14 -3.70 -15.31
CA VAL A 91 -4.35 -4.25 -13.96
C VAL A 91 -3.24 -5.24 -13.61
N LEU A 92 -2.85 -6.09 -14.58
CA LEU A 92 -1.78 -7.06 -14.39
C LEU A 92 -0.41 -6.38 -14.20
N ILE A 93 -0.08 -5.39 -15.04
CA ILE A 93 1.15 -4.62 -14.93
C ILE A 93 1.18 -3.84 -13.61
N ALA A 94 0.07 -3.22 -13.20
CA ALA A 94 0.00 -2.50 -11.93
C ALA A 94 0.20 -3.42 -10.72
N TYR A 95 -0.38 -4.62 -10.73
CA TYR A 95 -0.16 -5.63 -9.70
C TYR A 95 1.31 -6.08 -9.67
N TRP A 96 1.89 -6.39 -10.84
CA TRP A 96 3.28 -6.83 -10.95
C TRP A 96 4.25 -5.76 -10.47
N LEU A 97 4.01 -4.50 -10.85
CA LEU A 97 4.83 -3.37 -10.41
C LEU A 97 4.74 -3.16 -8.89
N SER A 98 3.54 -3.27 -8.32
CA SER A 98 3.34 -3.18 -6.86
C SER A 98 4.10 -4.28 -6.12
N SER A 99 4.01 -5.52 -6.63
CA SER A 99 4.71 -6.67 -6.06
C SER A 99 6.24 -6.54 -6.20
N PHE A 100 6.71 -6.02 -7.34
CA PHE A 100 8.12 -5.74 -7.58
C PHE A 100 8.67 -4.71 -6.60
N PHE A 101 8.01 -3.55 -6.44
CA PHE A 101 8.46 -2.53 -5.49
C PHE A 101 8.45 -3.03 -4.05
N PHE A 102 7.40 -3.74 -3.67
CA PHE A 102 7.29 -4.35 -2.35
C PHE A 102 8.45 -5.32 -2.09
N SER A 103 8.72 -6.24 -3.03
CA SER A 103 9.78 -7.23 -2.94
C SER A 103 11.17 -6.60 -2.94
N LEU A 104 11.38 -5.58 -3.78
CA LEU A 104 12.64 -4.86 -3.89
C LEU A 104 12.99 -4.15 -2.57
N TYR A 105 12.02 -3.45 -1.98
CA TYR A 105 12.18 -2.78 -0.70
C TYR A 105 12.41 -3.77 0.44
N HIS A 106 11.62 -4.84 0.53
CA HIS A 106 11.79 -5.83 1.60
C HIS A 106 13.09 -6.62 1.47
N SER A 107 13.58 -6.85 0.25
CA SER A 107 14.89 -7.46 0.02
C SER A 107 16.03 -6.54 0.47
N PHE A 108 15.84 -5.22 0.37
CA PHE A 108 16.79 -4.22 0.86
C PHE A 108 16.86 -4.15 2.40
N ILE A 109 15.72 -4.13 3.09
CA ILE A 109 15.70 -4.03 4.57
C ILE A 109 16.22 -5.29 5.27
N LEU A 110 16.04 -6.46 4.64
CA LEU A 110 16.54 -7.75 5.15
C LEU A 110 18.07 -7.83 5.12
N LEU A 111 18.74 -7.05 4.28
CA LEU A 111 20.19 -6.98 4.24
C LEU A 111 20.75 -6.19 5.43
N PRO A 112 21.82 -6.68 6.09
CA PRO A 112 22.52 -5.91 7.11
C PRO A 112 23.07 -4.59 6.54
N HIS A 113 23.03 -3.53 7.34
CA HIS A 113 23.49 -2.18 6.94
C HIS A 113 24.86 -2.14 6.27
N HIS A 114 25.83 -2.90 6.78
CA HIS A 114 27.19 -2.95 6.24
C HIS A 114 27.27 -3.57 4.83
N VAL A 115 26.30 -4.42 4.45
CA VAL A 115 26.23 -5.06 3.13
C VAL A 115 25.51 -4.17 2.12
N ARG A 116 24.51 -3.38 2.56
CA ARG A 116 23.67 -2.54 1.67
C ARG A 116 24.50 -1.63 0.77
N ILE A 117 25.52 -0.97 1.33
CA ILE A 117 26.41 -0.02 0.62
C ILE A 117 27.33 -0.75 -0.38
N ARG A 118 27.75 -1.97 -0.03
CA ARG A 118 28.67 -2.78 -0.85
C ARG A 118 27.95 -3.39 -2.06
N THR A 119 26.66 -3.67 -1.95
CA THR A 119 25.87 -4.31 -3.00
C THR A 119 25.66 -3.38 -4.20
N ARG A 120 26.38 -3.63 -5.30
CA ARG A 120 26.32 -2.84 -6.53
C ARG A 120 24.94 -2.80 -7.18
N ALA A 121 24.14 -3.87 -7.03
CA ALA A 121 22.81 -3.97 -7.62
C ALA A 121 21.87 -2.88 -7.08
N TYR A 122 21.81 -2.71 -5.76
CA TYR A 122 20.96 -1.68 -5.16
C TYR A 122 21.48 -0.28 -5.44
N ARG A 123 22.79 -0.04 -5.36
CA ARG A 123 23.39 1.29 -5.60
C ARG A 123 23.08 1.89 -6.98
N ARG A 124 22.78 1.05 -7.97
CA ARG A 124 22.40 1.49 -9.33
C ARG A 124 20.94 1.93 -9.45
N LEU A 125 20.10 1.60 -8.47
CA LEU A 125 18.70 1.98 -8.47
C LEU A 125 18.59 3.46 -8.06
N LEU A 126 17.78 4.22 -8.80
CA LEU A 126 17.52 5.62 -8.50
C LEU A 126 16.97 5.82 -7.07
N LEU A 127 16.18 4.86 -6.59
CA LEU A 127 15.55 4.87 -5.27
C LEU A 127 16.49 4.46 -4.12
N PHE A 128 17.73 4.06 -4.42
CA PHE A 128 18.68 3.62 -3.40
C PHE A 128 18.92 4.68 -2.34
N TRP A 129 19.20 5.91 -2.77
CA TRP A 129 19.50 7.01 -1.85
C TRP A 129 18.32 7.29 -0.92
N THR A 130 17.11 7.34 -1.48
CA THR A 130 15.89 7.56 -0.68
C THR A 130 15.64 6.44 0.32
N MET A 131 15.84 5.17 -0.08
CA MET A 131 15.67 4.04 0.82
C MET A 131 16.76 3.98 1.90
N TYR A 132 17.99 4.35 1.54
CA TYR A 132 19.12 4.37 2.48
C TYR A 132 18.92 5.40 3.59
N GLU A 133 18.53 6.63 3.22
CA GLU A 133 18.28 7.71 4.19
C GLU A 133 17.09 7.39 5.11
N LEU A 134 16.00 6.86 4.57
CA LEU A 134 14.81 6.51 5.36
C LEU A 134 15.08 5.37 6.35
N GLU A 135 16.01 4.46 6.04
CA GLU A 135 16.30 3.28 6.85
C GLU A 135 17.53 3.43 7.74
N VAL A 136 18.22 4.58 7.75
CA VAL A 136 19.51 4.74 8.45
C VAL A 136 19.39 4.51 9.96
N ASN A 137 18.23 4.86 10.54
CA ASN A 137 17.94 4.73 11.97
C ASN A 137 17.12 3.48 12.33
N VAL A 138 16.79 2.65 11.34
CA VAL A 138 15.95 1.45 11.53
C VAL A 138 16.84 0.22 11.66
N PRO A 139 16.61 -0.68 12.64
CA PRO A 139 17.39 -1.91 12.75
C PRO A 139 17.27 -2.77 11.49
N SER A 140 18.35 -3.46 11.11
CA SER A 140 18.31 -4.39 9.97
C SER A 140 17.44 -5.61 10.30
N GLY A 141 16.65 -6.06 9.32
CA GLY A 141 15.77 -7.22 9.46
C GLY A 141 14.29 -6.87 9.45
N ARG A 142 13.45 -7.86 9.77
CA ARG A 142 12.00 -7.70 9.80
C ARG A 142 11.58 -7.00 11.09
N LEU A 143 10.80 -5.93 10.95
CA LEU A 143 10.18 -5.23 12.06
C LEU A 143 9.18 -6.14 12.79
N GLN A 144 9.03 -5.92 14.09
CA GLN A 144 8.02 -6.62 14.87
C GLN A 144 6.63 -6.14 14.44
N ASN A 145 5.73 -7.08 14.17
CA ASN A 145 4.35 -6.79 13.76
C ASN A 145 3.48 -6.43 14.97
N GLU A 146 3.83 -5.35 15.67
CA GLU A 146 3.07 -4.81 16.80
C GLU A 146 2.30 -3.56 16.38
N ILE A 147 1.06 -3.39 16.86
CA ILE A 147 0.28 -2.21 16.54
C ILE A 147 0.68 -1.11 17.51
N GLU A 148 1.14 0.04 17.04
CA GLU A 148 1.35 1.20 17.89
C GLU A 148 0.34 2.30 17.56
N TRP A 149 -0.15 2.98 18.61
CA TRP A 149 -0.97 4.16 18.44
C TRP A 149 -0.07 5.38 18.22
N PRO A 150 -0.16 6.08 17.07
CA PRO A 150 0.83 7.08 16.67
C PRO A 150 0.74 8.39 17.46
N LEU A 151 -0.42 8.70 18.05
CA LEU A 151 -0.63 9.96 18.76
C LEU A 151 -0.41 9.77 20.27
N PRO A 152 0.06 10.79 21.02
CA PRO A 152 0.18 10.67 22.48
C PRO A 152 -1.19 10.61 23.18
N TRP A 153 -2.24 11.07 22.51
CA TRP A 153 -3.64 11.08 22.95
C TRP A 153 -4.55 10.42 21.89
N PRO A 154 -5.75 9.93 22.26
CA PRO A 154 -6.28 9.75 23.60
C PRO A 154 -5.67 8.53 24.32
N LYS A 155 -5.46 8.66 25.65
CA LYS A 155 -4.80 7.63 26.47
C LYS A 155 -5.55 6.30 26.50
N CYS A 156 -6.87 6.31 26.31
CA CYS A 156 -7.70 5.11 26.27
C CYS A 156 -7.34 4.20 25.07
N LEU A 157 -7.21 4.77 23.86
CA LEU A 157 -6.82 4.02 22.67
C LEU A 157 -5.41 3.48 22.79
N LYS A 158 -4.45 4.32 23.25
CA LYS A 158 -3.07 3.88 23.50
C LYS A 158 -3.02 2.71 24.50
N ARG A 159 -3.82 2.75 25.57
CA ARG A 159 -3.92 1.65 26.54
C ARG A 159 -4.56 0.41 25.91
N CYS A 160 -5.64 0.56 25.16
CA CYS A 160 -6.31 -0.54 24.47
C CYS A 160 -5.37 -1.27 23.51
N VAL A 161 -4.68 -0.53 22.64
CA VAL A 161 -3.69 -1.05 21.69
C VAL A 161 -2.54 -1.76 22.41
N ARG A 162 -2.01 -1.17 23.48
CA ARG A 162 -0.95 -1.81 24.27
C ARG A 162 -1.42 -3.12 24.90
N ASN A 163 -2.64 -3.15 25.45
CA ASN A 163 -3.21 -4.35 26.06
C ASN A 163 -3.51 -5.43 25.01
N TRP A 164 -3.89 -5.02 23.79
CA TRP A 164 -4.03 -5.91 22.64
C TRP A 164 -2.70 -6.59 22.28
N ASN A 165 -1.62 -5.81 22.14
CA ASN A 165 -0.29 -6.36 21.84
C ASN A 165 0.21 -7.28 22.97
N ARG A 166 0.00 -6.92 24.24
CA ARG A 166 0.40 -7.72 25.41
C ARG A 166 -0.45 -8.97 25.61
N ARG A 167 -1.61 -9.10 24.94
CA ARG A 167 -2.55 -10.21 25.09
C ARG A 167 -2.97 -10.46 26.55
N GLU A 168 -3.22 -9.37 27.29
CA GLU A 168 -3.50 -9.43 28.72
C GLU A 168 -4.97 -9.84 29.00
N ILE A 169 -5.16 -11.03 29.58
CA ILE A 169 -6.48 -11.70 29.77
C ILE A 169 -7.43 -10.89 30.67
N GLU A 170 -6.90 -10.04 31.55
CA GLU A 170 -7.74 -9.22 32.43
C GLU A 170 -8.59 -8.21 31.63
N THR A 171 -8.08 -7.77 30.48
CA THR A 171 -8.69 -6.71 29.68
C THR A 171 -9.55 -7.29 28.55
N LEU A 172 -10.59 -6.55 28.15
CA LEU A 172 -11.48 -6.97 27.07
C LEU A 172 -10.73 -7.06 25.72
N ALA A 173 -9.83 -6.12 25.46
CA ALA A 173 -8.99 -6.09 24.27
C ALA A 173 -8.06 -7.31 24.19
N GLY A 174 -7.37 -7.66 25.29
CA GLY A 174 -6.49 -8.82 25.34
C GLY A 174 -7.25 -10.14 25.17
N ARG A 175 -8.42 -10.30 25.81
CA ARG A 175 -9.29 -11.48 25.63
C ARG A 175 -9.74 -11.68 24.20
N ILE A 176 -10.13 -10.62 23.51
CA ILE A 176 -10.51 -10.70 22.09
C ILE A 176 -9.31 -11.10 21.25
N ALA A 177 -8.14 -10.48 21.50
CA ALA A 177 -6.91 -10.79 20.76
C ALA A 177 -6.50 -12.25 20.90
N GLU A 178 -6.55 -12.80 22.11
CA GLU A 178 -6.25 -14.20 22.43
C GLU A 178 -7.27 -15.15 21.80
N LYS A 179 -8.56 -14.85 21.90
CA LYS A 179 -9.62 -15.67 21.30
C LYS A 179 -9.50 -15.73 19.77
N LEU A 180 -9.17 -14.61 19.13
CA LEU A 180 -8.89 -14.53 17.70
C LEU A 180 -7.66 -15.33 17.28
N ASP A 181 -6.60 -15.28 18.08
CA ASP A 181 -5.38 -16.05 17.83
C ASP A 181 -5.62 -17.56 18.00
N ALA A 182 -6.41 -17.96 19.01
CA ALA A 182 -6.80 -19.35 19.23
C ALA A 182 -7.64 -19.94 18.08
N HIS A 183 -8.47 -19.12 17.44
CA HIS A 183 -9.26 -19.51 16.26
C HIS A 183 -8.55 -19.19 14.95
N CYS A 184 -7.30 -18.77 14.98
CA CYS A 184 -6.57 -18.48 13.77
C CYS A 184 -6.33 -19.78 13.00
N VAL A 185 -6.80 -19.82 11.76
CA VAL A 185 -6.37 -20.84 10.81
C VAL A 185 -4.86 -20.71 10.71
N LYS A 186 -4.11 -21.79 11.02
CA LYS A 186 -2.65 -21.83 10.87
C LYS A 186 -2.31 -21.80 9.38
N THR A 187 -2.43 -20.63 8.76
CA THR A 187 -1.97 -20.40 7.39
C THR A 187 -0.51 -19.99 7.46
N HIS A 188 0.40 -20.83 6.95
CA HIS A 188 1.82 -20.52 6.77
C HIS A 188 2.06 -19.54 5.60
N LEU A 189 1.27 -18.48 5.50
CA LEU A 189 1.40 -17.43 4.49
C LEU A 189 2.28 -16.27 5.01
#